data_AF-A0A0Q8UZV2-F1
#
_entry.id   AF-A0A0Q8UZV2-F1
#
_cell.length_a   1.000
_cell.length_b   1.000
_cell.length_c   1.000
_cell.angle_alpha   90.00
_cell.angle_beta   90.00
_cell.angle_gamma   90.00
#
_symmetry.space_group_name_H-M   'P 1'
#
loop_
_entity.id
_entity.type
_entity.pdbx_description
1 polymer ?
#
loop_
_entity_poly.entity_id
_entity_poly.type
_entity_poly.pdbx_seq_one_letter_code
_entity_poly.pdbx_strand_id
1 'polypeptide(L)'
;MTTPNLFSRVGRLIADLVHRGVRGARALVTSLYLQGETWILDGKRASYGIAVTRILLGTMMLGLMLTNFSTRFYTWGAGMAWSGQFAFPANDFMKLWPFTMFHDQAQNPFLFTVLYLIAIALAVSFAIGYRTRLSQFFLFFFWVALVESNSNVNDQSDNLTRIALMVMFFTAPGDRWSLDARRRRRADEKSEREGTRAGFLVRWWRFQRVIPEHYTNVLHNFAIIALACQVSFIYVSGGLYKAGGAPWSGGTAIYDPIHVTQFGPWPELSDFVTTWGPGVAFATLLTLMVQVSFPLLLMRRGTRIFALIVMLSFHIGIAVLMGLPWFSLAMIAIDAIFIRDATYRELSGGLAKAWKRSRATPVAGSTAKRTAKPAAKPAAKPVEEPAEVPVLAQSSAP
;
A
#
# COMPACT_ATOMS: atom_id res chain seq x y z
N MET A 1 30.47 -20.54 62.65
CA MET A 1 30.03 -20.06 61.32
C MET A 1 30.04 -21.25 60.36
N THR A 2 28.89 -21.87 60.13
CA THR A 2 28.76 -23.03 59.23
C THR A 2 28.67 -22.54 57.79
N THR A 3 29.68 -22.85 56.98
CA THR A 3 29.71 -22.53 55.55
C THR A 3 28.59 -23.32 54.85
N PRO A 4 27.66 -22.65 54.13
CA PRO A 4 26.57 -23.38 53.48
C PRO A 4 27.12 -24.34 52.43
N ASN A 5 26.73 -25.61 52.56
CA ASN A 5 27.17 -26.74 51.74
C ASN A 5 26.93 -26.45 50.24
N LEU A 6 27.89 -26.77 49.36
CA LEU A 6 27.90 -26.38 47.94
C LEU A 6 26.59 -26.71 47.22
N PHE A 7 25.99 -27.87 47.53
CA PHE A 7 24.68 -28.30 47.02
C PHE A 7 23.54 -27.32 47.31
N SER A 8 23.52 -26.70 48.50
CA SER A 8 22.51 -25.69 48.86
C SER A 8 22.69 -24.37 48.10
N ARG A 9 23.93 -24.04 47.70
CA ARG A 9 24.23 -22.85 46.89
C ARG A 9 23.81 -23.08 45.45
N VAL A 10 24.16 -24.24 44.88
CA VAL A 10 23.76 -24.66 43.52
C VAL A 10 22.24 -24.77 43.40
N GLY A 11 21.56 -25.40 44.37
CA GLY A 11 20.10 -25.50 44.38
C GLY A 11 19.40 -24.14 44.42
N ARG A 12 19.90 -23.19 45.23
CA ARG A 12 19.39 -21.81 45.24
C ARG A 12 19.64 -21.09 43.91
N LEU A 13 20.80 -21.28 43.29
CA LEU A 13 21.14 -20.68 41.99
C LEU A 13 20.23 -21.18 40.86
N ILE A 14 19.96 -22.49 40.83
CA ILE A 14 19.02 -23.09 39.87
C ILE A 14 17.60 -22.60 40.14
N ALA A 15 17.14 -22.57 41.39
CA ALA A 15 15.83 -22.05 41.74
C ALA A 15 15.67 -20.57 41.33
N ASP A 16 16.70 -19.74 41.54
CA ASP A 16 16.72 -18.35 41.13
C ASP A 16 16.68 -18.19 39.60
N LEU A 17 17.45 -18.99 38.86
CA LEU A 17 17.45 -19.00 37.39
C LEU A 17 16.08 -19.41 36.84
N VAL A 18 15.49 -20.49 37.37
CA VAL A 18 14.15 -20.94 36.98
C VAL A 18 13.11 -19.86 37.32
N HIS A 19 13.15 -19.29 38.52
CA HIS A 19 12.20 -18.26 38.94
C HIS A 19 12.32 -16.96 38.12
N ARG A 20 13.55 -16.54 37.78
CA ARG A 20 13.78 -15.41 36.85
C ARG A 20 13.36 -15.75 35.43
N GLY A 21 13.61 -16.96 34.96
CA GLY A 21 13.18 -17.46 33.65
C GLY A 21 11.66 -17.47 33.51
N VAL A 22 10.94 -18.03 34.48
CA VAL A 22 9.47 -18.05 34.50
C VAL A 22 8.89 -16.64 34.60
N ARG A 23 9.44 -15.77 35.45
CA ARG A 23 9.01 -14.36 35.52
C ARG A 23 9.26 -13.62 34.20
N GLY A 24 10.43 -13.83 33.59
CA GLY A 24 10.77 -13.25 32.29
C GLY A 24 9.85 -13.73 31.18
N ALA A 25 9.56 -15.03 31.13
CA ALA A 25 8.62 -15.62 30.18
C ALA A 25 7.20 -15.06 30.37
N ARG A 26 6.70 -14.98 31.61
CA ARG A 26 5.40 -14.35 31.91
C ARG A 26 5.38 -12.88 31.50
N ALA A 27 6.39 -12.10 31.85
CA ALA A 27 6.49 -10.70 31.48
C ALA A 27 6.51 -10.51 29.96
N LEU A 28 7.24 -11.36 29.23
CA LEU A 28 7.25 -11.37 27.77
C LEU A 28 5.85 -11.68 27.21
N VAL A 29 5.19 -12.74 27.70
CA VAL A 29 3.84 -13.12 27.26
C VAL A 29 2.84 -12.01 27.53
N THR A 30 2.83 -11.42 28.73
CA THR A 30 1.95 -10.29 29.07
C THR A 30 2.25 -9.07 28.19
N SER A 31 3.52 -8.76 27.96
CA SER A 31 3.92 -7.65 27.09
C SER A 31 3.47 -7.87 25.65
N LEU A 32 3.65 -9.06 25.09
CA LEU A 32 3.19 -9.41 23.75
C LEU A 32 1.66 -9.40 23.65
N TYR A 33 0.96 -9.89 24.67
CA TYR A 33 -0.49 -9.85 24.75
C TYR A 33 -1.01 -8.42 24.72
N LEU A 34 -0.51 -7.55 25.61
CA LEU A 34 -0.93 -6.14 25.68
C LEU A 34 -0.56 -5.37 24.41
N GLN A 35 0.61 -5.65 23.82
CA GLN A 35 1.00 -5.07 22.52
C GLN A 35 0.09 -5.55 21.39
N GLY A 36 -0.30 -6.83 21.38
CA GLY A 36 -1.22 -7.39 20.39
C GLY A 36 -2.63 -6.79 20.54
N GLU A 37 -3.14 -6.73 21.75
CA GLU A 37 -4.44 -6.13 22.08
C GLU A 37 -4.50 -4.66 21.66
N THR A 38 -3.52 -3.86 22.04
CA THR A 38 -3.43 -2.45 21.63
C THR A 38 -3.21 -2.31 20.12
N TRP A 39 -2.47 -3.21 19.48
CA TRP A 39 -2.29 -3.17 18.03
C TRP A 39 -3.62 -3.38 17.29
N ILE A 40 -4.45 -4.32 17.76
CA ILE A 40 -5.74 -4.71 17.16
C ILE A 40 -6.86 -3.71 17.48
N LEU A 41 -6.98 -3.24 18.73
CA LEU A 41 -8.15 -2.47 19.19
C LEU A 41 -8.05 -0.96 18.95
N ASP A 42 -6.86 -0.39 19.10
CA ASP A 42 -6.67 1.06 19.27
C ASP A 42 -7.01 1.85 18.00
N GLY A 43 -6.44 1.46 16.86
CA GLY A 43 -6.67 2.18 15.60
C GLY A 43 -6.36 1.34 14.36
N LYS A 44 -6.96 1.76 13.23
CA LYS A 44 -6.74 1.13 11.92
C LYS A 44 -5.29 1.25 11.48
N ARG A 45 -4.65 0.11 11.18
CA ARG A 45 -3.27 0.00 10.72
C ARG A 45 -3.20 -0.02 9.19
N ALA A 46 -2.09 0.41 8.60
CA ALA A 46 -1.88 0.45 7.14
C ALA A 46 -3.01 1.17 6.35
N SER A 47 -3.60 2.21 6.95
CA SER A 47 -4.77 2.89 6.38
C SER A 47 -4.47 3.59 5.05
N TYR A 48 -3.24 4.09 4.89
CA TYR A 48 -2.78 4.65 3.62
C TYR A 48 -2.38 3.56 2.64
N GLY A 49 -1.75 2.48 3.13
CA GLY A 49 -1.40 1.31 2.31
C GLY A 49 -2.62 0.74 1.60
N ILE A 50 -3.72 0.51 2.31
CA ILE A 50 -4.98 0.04 1.71
C ILE A 50 -5.57 1.06 0.71
N ALA A 51 -5.44 2.37 0.95
CA ALA A 51 -5.89 3.36 -0.02
C ALA A 51 -5.08 3.32 -1.31
N VAL A 52 -3.76 3.09 -1.23
CA VAL A 52 -2.90 2.84 -2.39
C VAL A 52 -3.29 1.54 -3.07
N THR A 53 -3.46 0.44 -2.32
CA THR A 53 -3.93 -0.84 -2.87
C THR A 53 -5.23 -0.66 -3.66
N ARG A 54 -6.21 0.05 -3.10
CA ARG A 54 -7.47 0.38 -3.78
C ARG A 54 -7.25 1.12 -5.11
N ILE A 55 -6.41 2.15 -5.11
CA ILE A 55 -6.11 2.96 -6.31
C ILE A 55 -5.39 2.13 -7.36
N LEU A 56 -4.37 1.36 -6.98
CA LEU A 56 -3.56 0.59 -7.90
C LEU A 56 -4.32 -0.61 -8.47
N LEU A 57 -5.08 -1.35 -7.65
CA LEU A 57 -5.96 -2.42 -8.15
C LEU A 57 -7.06 -1.86 -9.07
N GLY A 58 -7.70 -0.75 -8.68
CA GLY A 58 -8.68 -0.07 -9.54
C GLY A 58 -8.09 0.36 -10.88
N THR A 59 -6.88 0.92 -10.86
CA THR A 59 -6.12 1.31 -12.07
C THR A 59 -5.71 0.10 -12.90
N MET A 60 -5.30 -0.99 -12.27
CA MET A 60 -4.93 -2.24 -12.95
C MET A 60 -6.12 -2.83 -13.71
N MET A 61 -7.26 -2.99 -13.03
CA MET A 61 -8.48 -3.51 -13.66
C MET A 61 -8.96 -2.60 -14.78
N LEU A 62 -8.95 -1.27 -14.56
CA LEU A 62 -9.29 -0.29 -15.58
C LEU A 62 -8.34 -0.39 -16.78
N GLY A 63 -7.04 -0.43 -16.53
CA GLY A 63 -6.01 -0.52 -17.55
C GLY A 63 -6.16 -1.76 -18.42
N LEU A 64 -6.31 -2.93 -17.80
CA LEU A 64 -6.55 -4.19 -18.48
C LEU A 64 -7.81 -4.14 -19.36
N MET A 65 -8.89 -3.54 -18.85
CA MET A 65 -10.13 -3.40 -19.63
C MET A 65 -10.01 -2.40 -20.77
N LEU A 66 -9.31 -1.29 -20.57
CA LEU A 66 -9.13 -0.27 -21.62
C LEU A 66 -8.20 -0.75 -22.73
N THR A 67 -7.08 -1.40 -22.40
CA THR A 67 -6.16 -1.93 -23.41
C THR A 67 -6.78 -3.03 -24.25
N ASN A 68 -7.72 -3.79 -23.69
CA ASN A 68 -8.43 -4.86 -24.39
C ASN A 68 -9.80 -4.42 -24.90
N PHE A 69 -10.13 -3.12 -24.87
CA PHE A 69 -11.49 -2.69 -25.23
C PHE A 69 -11.81 -3.05 -26.69
N SER A 70 -10.90 -2.83 -27.63
CA SER A 70 -11.09 -3.18 -29.05
C SER A 70 -11.18 -4.69 -29.30
N THR A 71 -10.46 -5.49 -28.52
CA THR A 71 -10.36 -6.95 -28.66
C THR A 71 -11.24 -7.73 -27.69
N ARG A 72 -12.06 -7.06 -26.87
CA ARG A 72 -12.86 -7.69 -25.79
C ARG A 72 -13.69 -8.89 -26.22
N PHE A 73 -14.27 -8.85 -27.43
CA PHE A 73 -15.07 -9.96 -27.96
C PHE A 73 -14.23 -11.16 -28.36
N TYR A 74 -12.98 -10.94 -28.76
CA TYR A 74 -12.03 -12.01 -29.03
C TYR A 74 -11.59 -12.68 -27.73
N THR A 75 -11.23 -11.87 -26.72
CA THR A 75 -10.66 -12.37 -25.46
C THR A 75 -11.70 -13.02 -24.54
N TRP A 76 -12.86 -12.39 -24.33
CA TRP A 76 -13.86 -12.84 -23.34
C TRP A 76 -15.29 -12.98 -23.91
N GLY A 77 -15.53 -12.52 -25.14
CA GLY A 77 -16.83 -12.65 -25.82
C GLY A 77 -16.91 -13.88 -26.71
N ALA A 78 -17.49 -13.72 -27.90
CA ALA A 78 -17.71 -14.81 -28.86
C ALA A 78 -16.43 -15.58 -29.25
N GLY A 79 -15.25 -14.94 -29.20
CA GLY A 79 -13.96 -15.57 -29.48
C GLY A 79 -13.56 -16.66 -28.48
N MET A 80 -14.14 -16.68 -27.28
CA MET A 80 -14.01 -17.76 -26.30
C MET A 80 -14.51 -19.11 -26.85
N ALA A 81 -15.27 -19.14 -27.96
CA ALA A 81 -15.65 -20.39 -28.64
C ALA A 81 -14.42 -21.22 -29.04
N TRP A 82 -13.32 -20.56 -29.43
CA TRP A 82 -12.08 -21.22 -29.82
C TRP A 82 -11.35 -21.91 -28.66
N SER A 83 -11.54 -21.44 -27.42
CA SER A 83 -10.94 -22.05 -26.24
C SER A 83 -11.74 -23.21 -25.66
N GLY A 84 -12.92 -23.51 -26.22
CA GLY A 84 -13.82 -24.56 -25.73
C GLY A 84 -14.55 -24.23 -24.43
N GLN A 85 -14.29 -23.06 -23.83
CA GLN A 85 -14.82 -22.71 -22.50
C GLN A 85 -16.33 -22.41 -22.48
N PHE A 86 -16.94 -22.18 -23.64
CA PHE A 86 -18.41 -22.13 -23.73
C PHE A 86 -19.05 -23.49 -23.40
N ALA A 87 -18.50 -24.58 -23.92
CA ALA A 87 -19.03 -25.93 -23.74
C ALA A 87 -18.47 -26.60 -22.48
N PHE A 88 -17.21 -26.33 -22.17
CA PHE A 88 -16.48 -26.93 -21.05
C PHE A 88 -15.86 -25.85 -20.17
N PRO A 89 -16.65 -25.20 -19.29
CA PRO A 89 -16.12 -24.19 -18.39
C PRO A 89 -15.00 -24.76 -17.51
N ALA A 90 -13.89 -24.02 -17.42
CA ALA A 90 -12.69 -24.49 -16.73
C ALA A 90 -12.83 -24.54 -15.20
N ASN A 91 -13.82 -23.87 -14.62
CA ASN A 91 -14.03 -23.79 -13.18
C ASN A 91 -15.53 -23.78 -12.84
N ASP A 92 -15.84 -24.07 -11.57
CA ASP A 92 -17.23 -24.10 -11.09
C ASP A 92 -17.83 -22.70 -10.88
N PHE A 93 -17.02 -21.64 -10.81
CA PHE A 93 -17.55 -20.26 -10.73
C PHE A 93 -18.41 -19.96 -11.97
N MET A 94 -18.02 -20.45 -13.14
CA MET A 94 -18.78 -20.29 -14.40
C MET A 94 -20.09 -21.09 -14.46
N LYS A 95 -20.50 -21.75 -13.38
CA LYS A 95 -21.81 -22.41 -13.26
C LYS A 95 -22.76 -21.67 -12.31
N LEU A 96 -22.30 -20.63 -11.62
CA LEU A 96 -23.03 -19.98 -10.54
C LEU A 96 -23.33 -18.52 -10.88
N TRP A 97 -24.59 -18.11 -10.76
CA TRP A 97 -24.95 -16.70 -10.75
C TRP A 97 -24.42 -16.02 -9.48
N PRO A 98 -23.82 -14.82 -9.54
CA PRO A 98 -23.72 -13.91 -10.69
C PRO A 98 -22.44 -14.05 -11.53
N PHE A 99 -21.58 -15.04 -11.28
CA PHE A 99 -20.30 -15.18 -11.96
C PHE A 99 -20.42 -15.60 -13.43
N THR A 100 -21.55 -16.19 -13.85
CA THR A 100 -21.82 -16.54 -15.25
C THR A 100 -22.15 -15.35 -16.15
N MET A 101 -22.37 -14.14 -15.61
CA MET A 101 -22.99 -13.04 -16.36
C MET A 101 -22.26 -12.64 -17.66
N PHE A 102 -20.92 -12.71 -17.69
CA PHE A 102 -20.15 -12.43 -18.91
C PHE A 102 -20.19 -13.62 -19.88
N HIS A 103 -20.14 -14.85 -19.36
CA HIS A 103 -20.23 -16.08 -20.14
C HIS A 103 -21.59 -16.22 -20.84
N ASP A 104 -22.68 -16.04 -20.10
CA ASP A 104 -24.06 -16.12 -20.61
C ASP A 104 -24.31 -15.11 -21.74
N GLN A 105 -23.64 -13.95 -21.68
CA GLN A 105 -23.80 -12.86 -22.64
C GLN A 105 -22.65 -12.77 -23.65
N ALA A 106 -21.70 -13.72 -23.65
CA ALA A 106 -20.49 -13.62 -24.48
C ALA A 106 -20.79 -13.64 -25.99
N GLN A 107 -21.91 -14.24 -26.42
CA GLN A 107 -22.38 -14.21 -27.80
C GLN A 107 -23.26 -13.01 -28.16
N ASN A 108 -23.67 -12.18 -27.18
CA ASN A 108 -24.47 -10.98 -27.40
C ASN A 108 -23.59 -9.72 -27.33
N PRO A 109 -23.17 -9.12 -28.46
CA PRO A 109 -22.18 -8.03 -28.45
C PRO A 109 -22.64 -6.79 -27.69
N PHE A 110 -23.95 -6.49 -27.73
CA PHE A 110 -24.53 -5.33 -27.08
C PHE A 110 -24.50 -5.50 -25.56
N LEU A 111 -25.11 -6.58 -25.03
CA LEU A 111 -25.17 -6.81 -23.58
C LEU A 111 -23.78 -7.03 -22.99
N PHE A 112 -22.91 -7.75 -23.69
CA PHE A 112 -21.51 -7.90 -23.26
C PHE A 112 -20.80 -6.56 -23.14
N THR A 113 -20.96 -5.66 -24.13
CA THR A 113 -20.36 -4.32 -24.06
C THR A 113 -20.94 -3.49 -22.92
N VAL A 114 -22.25 -3.59 -22.65
CA VAL A 114 -22.88 -2.91 -21.50
C VAL A 114 -22.28 -3.41 -20.18
N LEU A 115 -22.18 -4.72 -19.97
CA LEU A 115 -21.55 -5.29 -18.76
C LEU A 115 -20.09 -4.85 -18.61
N TYR A 116 -19.35 -4.83 -19.73
CA TYR A 116 -17.95 -4.39 -19.76
C TYR A 116 -17.80 -2.91 -19.37
N LEU A 117 -18.67 -2.04 -19.88
CA LEU A 117 -18.70 -0.61 -19.54
C LEU A 117 -19.09 -0.38 -18.07
N ILE A 118 -20.01 -1.20 -17.52
CA ILE A 118 -20.34 -1.17 -16.10
C ILE A 118 -19.12 -1.56 -15.25
N ALA A 119 -18.38 -2.61 -15.64
CA ALA A 119 -17.14 -3.00 -14.97
C ALA A 119 -16.11 -1.87 -14.97
N ILE A 120 -15.93 -1.19 -16.11
CA ILE A 120 -15.06 -0.01 -16.23
C ILE A 120 -15.51 1.10 -15.27
N ALA A 121 -16.81 1.43 -15.24
CA ALA A 121 -17.34 2.46 -14.36
C ALA A 121 -17.14 2.10 -12.87
N LEU A 122 -17.33 0.82 -12.51
CA LEU A 122 -17.08 0.30 -11.17
C LEU A 122 -15.60 0.38 -10.78
N ALA A 123 -14.67 0.06 -11.70
CA ALA A 123 -13.24 0.16 -11.49
C ALA A 123 -12.80 1.61 -11.26
N VAL A 124 -13.30 2.56 -12.07
CA VAL A 124 -13.08 4.01 -11.88
C VAL A 124 -13.63 4.45 -10.52
N SER A 125 -14.88 4.10 -10.22
CA SER A 125 -15.54 4.43 -8.94
C SER A 125 -14.76 3.90 -7.74
N PHE A 126 -14.23 2.67 -7.84
CA PHE A 126 -13.42 2.05 -6.80
C PHE A 126 -12.06 2.75 -6.66
N ALA A 127 -11.36 3.02 -7.76
CA ALA A 127 -10.07 3.70 -7.75
C ALA A 127 -10.15 5.07 -7.05
N ILE A 128 -11.11 5.91 -7.45
CA ILE A 128 -11.33 7.24 -6.84
C ILE A 128 -11.95 7.18 -5.43
N GLY A 129 -12.45 6.01 -5.02
CA GLY A 129 -13.13 5.80 -3.75
C GLY A 129 -14.45 6.56 -3.64
N TYR A 130 -15.29 6.43 -4.68
CA TYR A 130 -16.68 6.86 -4.69
C TYR A 130 -17.59 5.69 -4.31
N ARG A 131 -18.39 5.84 -3.25
CA ARG A 131 -19.23 4.77 -2.68
C ARG A 131 -18.46 3.46 -2.57
N THR A 132 -17.26 3.53 -2.00
CA THR A 132 -16.19 2.53 -2.07
C THR A 132 -16.67 1.12 -1.73
N ARG A 133 -17.55 0.98 -0.72
CA ARG A 133 -18.11 -0.32 -0.32
C ARG A 133 -19.00 -0.94 -1.40
N LEU A 134 -19.87 -0.12 -1.97
CA LEU A 134 -20.81 -0.55 -3.01
C LEU A 134 -20.06 -0.83 -4.31
N SER A 135 -19.14 0.06 -4.70
CA SER A 135 -18.32 -0.11 -5.90
C SER A 135 -17.46 -1.37 -5.78
N GLN A 136 -16.83 -1.61 -4.63
CA GLN A 136 -16.03 -2.82 -4.40
C GLN A 136 -16.88 -4.10 -4.45
N PHE A 137 -18.07 -4.09 -3.84
CA PHE A 137 -18.97 -5.24 -3.83
C PHE A 137 -19.34 -5.67 -5.24
N PHE A 138 -19.85 -4.74 -6.06
CA PHE A 138 -20.18 -5.07 -7.44
C PHE A 138 -18.95 -5.32 -8.29
N LEU A 139 -17.87 -4.55 -8.11
CA LEU A 139 -16.62 -4.75 -8.84
C LEU A 139 -16.05 -6.15 -8.62
N PHE A 140 -16.14 -6.71 -7.40
CA PHE A 140 -15.72 -8.08 -7.14
C PHE A 140 -16.45 -9.07 -8.05
N PHE A 141 -17.78 -9.01 -8.14
CA PHE A 141 -18.53 -9.92 -9.02
C PHE A 141 -18.23 -9.69 -10.49
N PHE A 142 -18.20 -8.43 -10.95
CA PHE A 142 -17.89 -8.09 -12.35
C PHE A 142 -16.48 -8.52 -12.74
N TRP A 143 -15.49 -8.28 -11.89
CA TRP A 143 -14.10 -8.65 -12.12
C TRP A 143 -13.94 -10.17 -12.20
N VAL A 144 -14.44 -10.90 -11.20
CA VAL A 144 -14.33 -12.36 -11.16
C VAL A 144 -15.08 -12.98 -12.33
N ALA A 145 -16.28 -12.52 -12.64
CA ALA A 145 -17.05 -13.03 -13.78
C ALA A 145 -16.34 -12.80 -15.13
N LEU A 146 -15.72 -11.62 -15.32
CA LEU A 146 -15.00 -11.31 -16.56
C LEU A 146 -13.77 -12.21 -16.69
N VAL A 147 -12.92 -12.25 -15.68
CA VAL A 147 -11.64 -12.96 -15.72
C VAL A 147 -11.86 -14.48 -15.78
N GLU A 148 -12.81 -15.02 -15.03
CA GLU A 148 -13.09 -16.45 -15.05
C GLU A 148 -13.82 -16.92 -16.31
N SER A 149 -14.36 -16.00 -17.14
CA SER A 149 -15.01 -16.35 -18.40
C SER A 149 -14.03 -16.93 -19.44
N ASN A 150 -12.73 -16.63 -19.31
CA ASN A 150 -11.70 -17.25 -20.13
C ASN A 150 -10.43 -17.51 -19.32
N SER A 151 -10.32 -18.70 -18.71
CA SER A 151 -9.16 -19.06 -17.90
C SER A 151 -7.83 -19.12 -18.66
N ASN A 152 -7.84 -19.18 -20.00
CA ASN A 152 -6.62 -19.30 -20.80
C ASN A 152 -5.84 -17.98 -20.90
N VAL A 153 -6.48 -16.86 -20.59
CA VAL A 153 -5.84 -15.54 -20.59
C VAL A 153 -5.50 -15.04 -19.19
N ASN A 154 -5.79 -15.84 -18.17
CA ASN A 154 -5.59 -15.46 -16.78
C ASN A 154 -4.12 -15.55 -16.40
N ASP A 155 -3.71 -14.67 -15.51
CA ASP A 155 -2.42 -14.72 -14.85
C ASP A 155 -2.58 -14.80 -13.32
N GLN A 156 -1.46 -14.92 -12.59
CA GLN A 156 -1.53 -15.10 -11.14
C GLN A 156 -2.02 -13.83 -10.38
N SER A 157 -2.01 -12.65 -11.03
CA SER A 157 -2.56 -11.42 -10.45
C SER A 157 -4.08 -11.44 -10.36
N ASP A 158 -4.76 -12.23 -11.19
CA ASP A 158 -6.22 -12.39 -11.14
C ASP A 158 -6.66 -13.10 -9.87
N ASN A 159 -5.96 -14.20 -9.54
CA ASN A 159 -6.14 -14.94 -8.29
C ASN A 159 -5.84 -14.05 -7.08
N LEU A 160 -4.74 -13.30 -7.15
CA LEU A 160 -4.38 -12.37 -6.10
C LEU A 160 -5.45 -11.27 -5.91
N THR A 161 -5.89 -10.64 -7.00
CA THR A 161 -6.85 -9.53 -6.96
C THR A 161 -8.18 -10.00 -6.39
N ARG A 162 -8.63 -11.21 -6.74
CA ARG A 162 -9.83 -11.84 -6.16
C ARG A 162 -9.72 -12.00 -4.64
N ILE A 163 -8.61 -12.57 -4.16
CA ILE A 163 -8.37 -12.74 -2.73
C ILE A 163 -8.27 -11.38 -2.03
N ALA A 164 -7.55 -10.42 -2.63
CA ALA A 164 -7.39 -9.08 -2.10
C ALA A 164 -8.74 -8.35 -1.98
N LEU A 165 -9.56 -8.33 -3.03
CA LEU A 165 -10.89 -7.71 -3.01
C LEU A 165 -11.80 -8.36 -1.97
N MET A 166 -11.72 -9.68 -1.82
CA MET A 166 -12.48 -10.42 -0.82
C MET A 166 -12.07 -10.05 0.62
N VAL A 167 -10.78 -10.05 0.93
CA VAL A 167 -10.29 -9.67 2.27
C VAL A 167 -10.52 -8.17 2.53
N MET A 168 -10.42 -7.33 1.49
CA MET A 168 -10.68 -5.90 1.59
C MET A 168 -12.15 -5.56 1.92
N PHE A 169 -13.10 -6.51 1.85
CA PHE A 169 -14.45 -6.27 2.37
C PHE A 169 -14.44 -5.94 3.87
N PHE A 170 -13.44 -6.46 4.59
CA PHE A 170 -13.26 -6.25 6.01
C PHE A 170 -12.28 -5.11 6.34
N THR A 171 -11.53 -4.58 5.37
CA THR A 171 -10.67 -3.40 5.55
C THR A 171 -11.46 -2.10 5.35
N ALA A 172 -10.83 -0.92 5.41
CA ALA A 172 -11.49 0.38 5.27
C ALA A 172 -10.90 1.18 4.09
N PRO A 173 -11.04 0.70 2.85
CA PRO A 173 -10.35 1.28 1.69
C PRO A 173 -10.81 2.69 1.35
N GLY A 174 -12.01 3.08 1.79
CA GLY A 174 -12.54 4.41 1.59
C GLY A 174 -12.14 5.44 2.64
N ASP A 175 -11.29 5.14 3.64
CA ASP A 175 -10.97 6.08 4.74
C ASP A 175 -9.88 7.12 4.40
N ARG A 176 -8.99 6.81 3.45
CA ARG A 176 -7.92 7.72 3.01
C ARG A 176 -7.96 7.87 1.48
N TRP A 177 -7.54 9.05 1.02
CA TRP A 177 -7.44 9.42 -0.39
C TRP A 177 -8.65 9.01 -1.26
N SER A 178 -9.86 9.25 -0.78
CA SER A 178 -11.11 8.89 -1.45
C SER A 178 -12.09 10.06 -1.50
N LEU A 179 -13.01 10.03 -2.46
CA LEU A 179 -14.14 10.95 -2.49
C LEU A 179 -15.06 10.76 -1.28
N ASP A 180 -15.21 9.53 -0.80
CA ASP A 180 -16.01 9.22 0.39
C ASP A 180 -15.42 9.85 1.67
N ALA A 181 -14.11 9.80 1.86
CA ALA A 181 -13.44 10.44 3.02
C ALA A 181 -13.64 11.96 2.98
N ARG A 182 -13.56 12.57 1.79
CA ARG A 182 -13.83 14.00 1.60
C ARG A 182 -15.28 14.36 1.91
N ARG A 183 -16.24 13.52 1.49
CA ARG A 183 -17.67 13.72 1.76
C ARG A 183 -17.99 13.58 3.25
N ARG A 184 -17.44 12.56 3.91
CA ARG A 184 -17.58 12.38 5.37
C ARG A 184 -17.05 13.58 6.13
N ARG A 185 -15.82 14.00 5.86
CA ARG A 185 -15.22 15.19 6.50
C ARG A 185 -16.09 16.44 6.38
N ARG A 186 -16.65 16.71 5.19
CA ARG A 186 -17.53 17.87 4.97
C ARG A 186 -18.86 17.76 5.72
N ALA A 187 -19.43 16.55 5.79
CA ALA A 187 -20.67 16.32 6.51
C ALA A 187 -20.49 16.43 8.03
N ASP A 188 -19.34 15.97 8.54
CA ASP A 188 -18.97 16.08 9.95
C ASP A 188 -18.72 17.56 10.32
N GLU A 189 -17.95 18.30 9.50
CA GLU A 189 -17.74 19.75 9.64
C GLU A 189 -19.07 20.54 9.63
N LYS A 190 -20.04 20.12 8.80
CA LYS A 190 -21.38 20.75 8.76
C LYS A 190 -22.17 20.45 10.03
N SER A 191 -22.13 19.21 10.52
CA SER A 191 -22.81 18.78 11.74
C SER A 191 -22.27 19.50 12.98
N GLU A 192 -20.95 19.73 13.04
CA GLU A 192 -20.31 20.51 14.10
C GLU A 192 -20.74 21.99 14.08
N ARG A 193 -20.83 22.60 12.88
CA ARG A 193 -21.28 23.99 12.74
C ARG A 193 -22.74 24.20 13.11
N GLU A 194 -23.61 23.26 12.76
CA GLU A 194 -25.06 23.36 12.98
C GLU A 194 -25.46 22.87 14.39
N GLY A 195 -24.55 22.26 15.17
CA GLY A 195 -24.85 21.67 16.47
C GLY A 195 -25.79 20.45 16.41
N THR A 196 -26.21 20.04 15.21
CA THR A 196 -27.15 18.93 15.01
C THR A 196 -26.42 17.70 14.49
N ARG A 197 -26.58 16.56 15.18
CA ARG A 197 -26.19 15.25 14.63
C ARG A 197 -27.29 14.73 13.73
N ALA A 198 -26.96 14.45 12.47
CA ALA A 198 -27.89 13.82 11.54
C ALA A 198 -28.37 12.46 12.08
N GLY A 199 -29.65 12.13 11.87
CA GLY A 199 -30.24 10.86 12.28
C GLY A 199 -29.56 9.66 11.61
N PHE A 200 -29.76 8.46 12.21
CA PHE A 200 -29.14 7.21 11.77
C PHE A 200 -29.31 6.94 10.27
N LEU A 201 -30.53 7.06 9.74
CA LEU A 201 -30.84 6.80 8.32
C LEU A 201 -30.08 7.73 7.36
N VAL A 202 -29.95 9.02 7.72
CA VAL A 202 -29.21 9.99 6.91
C VAL A 202 -27.73 9.66 6.91
N ARG A 203 -27.16 9.29 8.07
CA ARG A 203 -25.75 8.88 8.19
C ARG A 203 -25.47 7.60 7.42
N TRP A 204 -26.37 6.62 7.50
CA TRP A 204 -26.29 5.36 6.76
C TRP A 204 -26.33 5.60 5.25
N TRP A 205 -27.30 6.37 4.76
CA TRP A 205 -27.42 6.74 3.34
C TRP A 205 -26.22 7.54 2.82
N ARG A 206 -25.63 8.38 3.66
CA ARG A 206 -24.40 9.15 3.35
C ARG A 206 -23.11 8.34 3.52
N PHE A 207 -23.19 7.06 3.86
CA PHE A 207 -22.03 6.20 4.13
C PHE A 207 -21.08 6.80 5.19
N GLN A 208 -21.64 7.49 6.19
CA GLN A 208 -20.93 7.91 7.39
C GLN A 208 -20.75 6.70 8.33
N ARG A 209 -19.77 6.80 9.25
CA ARG A 209 -19.52 5.73 10.23
C ARG A 209 -20.75 5.57 11.11
N VAL A 210 -21.42 4.43 11.03
CA VAL A 210 -22.57 4.07 11.88
C VAL A 210 -22.22 3.02 12.93
N ILE A 211 -21.23 2.17 12.64
CA ILE A 211 -20.72 1.14 13.55
C ILE A 211 -19.66 1.76 14.47
N PRO A 212 -19.61 1.40 15.77
CA PRO A 212 -18.57 1.87 16.69
C PRO A 212 -17.16 1.54 16.20
N GLU A 213 -16.20 2.41 16.52
CA GLU A 213 -14.85 2.33 15.95
C GLU A 213 -14.12 1.05 16.35
N HIS A 214 -14.26 0.59 17.59
CA HIS A 214 -13.60 -0.62 18.09
C HIS A 214 -13.88 -1.86 17.23
N TYR A 215 -15.15 -2.11 16.86
CA TYR A 215 -15.49 -3.24 15.99
C TYR A 215 -14.88 -3.09 14.59
N THR A 216 -14.90 -1.87 14.04
CA THR A 216 -14.31 -1.63 12.71
C THR A 216 -12.79 -1.70 12.72
N ASN A 217 -12.14 -1.35 13.84
CA ASN A 217 -10.70 -1.46 14.03
C ASN A 217 -10.28 -2.93 14.06
N VAL A 218 -11.00 -3.74 14.85
CA VAL A 218 -10.77 -5.19 14.93
C VAL A 218 -10.86 -5.85 13.56
N LEU A 219 -12.01 -5.70 12.87
CA LEU A 219 -12.21 -6.31 11.55
C LEU A 219 -11.17 -5.83 10.53
N HIS A 220 -10.87 -4.53 10.55
CA HIS A 220 -9.85 -3.96 9.66
C HIS A 220 -8.47 -4.56 9.92
N ASN A 221 -8.02 -4.56 11.17
CA ASN A 221 -6.68 -4.98 11.54
C ASN A 221 -6.48 -6.49 11.34
N PHE A 222 -7.50 -7.32 11.61
CA PHE A 222 -7.47 -8.74 11.25
C PHE A 222 -7.38 -8.95 9.73
N ALA A 223 -8.10 -8.15 8.95
CA ALA A 223 -8.02 -8.21 7.49
C ALA A 223 -6.65 -7.74 6.96
N ILE A 224 -5.99 -6.77 7.60
CA ILE A 224 -4.60 -6.40 7.30
C ILE A 224 -3.66 -7.57 7.58
N ILE A 225 -3.83 -8.27 8.70
CA ILE A 225 -3.03 -9.47 9.02
C ILE A 225 -3.25 -10.55 7.96
N ALA A 226 -4.51 -10.83 7.59
CA ALA A 226 -4.83 -11.82 6.57
C ALA A 226 -4.21 -11.48 5.22
N LEU A 227 -4.27 -10.21 4.78
CA LEU A 227 -3.55 -9.76 3.59
C LEU A 227 -2.04 -9.93 3.73
N ALA A 228 -1.46 -9.52 4.85
CA ALA A 228 -0.02 -9.65 5.09
C ALA A 228 0.45 -11.11 5.05
N CYS A 229 -0.32 -12.02 5.66
CA CYS A 229 -0.09 -13.46 5.59
C CYS A 229 -0.21 -13.97 4.14
N GLN A 230 -1.23 -13.56 3.41
CA GLN A 230 -1.42 -13.94 2.01
C GLN A 230 -0.22 -13.51 1.15
N VAL A 231 0.24 -12.26 1.26
CA VAL A 231 1.40 -11.78 0.51
C VAL A 231 2.68 -12.52 0.93
N SER A 232 2.86 -12.74 2.23
CA SER A 232 3.99 -13.52 2.74
C SER A 232 3.99 -14.94 2.18
N PHE A 233 2.81 -15.58 2.11
CA PHE A 233 2.67 -16.91 1.53
C PHE A 233 3.04 -16.91 0.05
N ILE A 234 2.55 -15.94 -0.73
CA ILE A 234 2.88 -15.83 -2.16
C ILE A 234 4.39 -15.71 -2.38
N TYR A 235 5.09 -14.86 -1.63
CA TYR A 235 6.53 -14.71 -1.78
C TYR A 235 7.34 -15.90 -1.27
N VAL A 236 7.01 -16.42 -0.08
CA VAL A 236 7.76 -17.54 0.48
C VAL A 236 7.54 -18.81 -0.33
N SER A 237 6.29 -19.15 -0.65
CA SER A 237 5.99 -20.34 -1.46
C SER A 237 6.56 -20.24 -2.87
N GLY A 238 6.40 -19.08 -3.53
CA GLY A 238 6.99 -18.83 -4.84
C GLY A 238 8.51 -18.89 -4.82
N GLY A 239 9.15 -18.32 -3.79
CA GLY A 239 10.59 -18.38 -3.59
C GLY A 239 11.10 -19.80 -3.35
N LEU A 240 10.45 -20.58 -2.49
CA LEU A 240 10.82 -21.97 -2.21
C LEU A 240 10.63 -22.87 -3.44
N TYR A 241 9.53 -22.67 -4.19
CA TYR A 241 9.29 -23.39 -5.43
C TYR A 241 10.39 -23.10 -6.47
N LYS A 242 10.76 -21.82 -6.62
CA LYS A 242 11.87 -21.39 -7.48
C LYS A 242 13.20 -21.99 -7.04
N ALA A 243 13.49 -22.01 -5.74
CA ALA A 243 14.75 -22.53 -5.20
C ALA A 243 14.99 -24.01 -5.58
N GLY A 244 13.93 -24.78 -5.82
CA GLY A 244 14.03 -26.17 -6.27
C GLY A 244 14.40 -26.35 -7.74
N GLY A 245 14.36 -25.29 -8.56
CA GLY A 245 14.63 -25.34 -10.00
C GLY A 245 16.10 -25.07 -10.35
N ALA A 246 16.65 -25.85 -11.29
CA ALA A 246 18.03 -25.70 -11.78
C ALA A 246 18.40 -24.28 -12.26
N PRO A 247 17.52 -23.51 -12.96
CA PRO A 247 17.85 -22.14 -13.37
C PRO A 247 18.10 -21.19 -12.19
N TRP A 248 17.42 -21.41 -11.06
CA TRP A 248 17.53 -20.54 -9.88
C TRP A 248 18.77 -20.87 -9.06
N SER A 249 19.07 -22.16 -8.88
CA SER A 249 20.30 -22.59 -8.22
C SER A 249 21.55 -22.27 -9.04
N GLY A 250 21.44 -22.29 -10.38
CA GLY A 250 22.50 -21.91 -11.32
C GLY A 250 22.68 -20.40 -11.53
N GLY A 251 21.79 -19.56 -10.98
CA GLY A 251 21.89 -18.10 -11.11
C GLY A 251 21.50 -17.54 -12.48
N THR A 252 20.84 -18.32 -13.34
CA THR A 252 20.47 -17.89 -14.70
C THR A 252 18.98 -17.60 -14.86
N ALA A 253 18.15 -17.84 -13.84
CA ALA A 253 16.70 -17.84 -13.95
C ALA A 253 16.05 -16.54 -14.45
N ILE A 254 16.70 -15.38 -14.27
CA ILE A 254 16.16 -14.11 -14.80
C ILE A 254 16.42 -13.96 -16.30
N TYR A 255 17.42 -14.65 -16.86
CA TYR A 255 17.81 -14.53 -18.28
C TYR A 255 16.70 -15.02 -19.22
N ASP A 256 16.24 -16.27 -19.06
CA ASP A 256 15.30 -16.87 -20.02
C ASP A 256 13.96 -16.12 -20.11
N PRO A 257 13.27 -15.76 -19.00
CA PRO A 257 11.93 -15.17 -19.07
C PRO A 257 11.88 -13.82 -19.79
N ILE A 258 12.95 -13.01 -19.73
CA ILE A 258 13.00 -11.69 -20.39
C ILE A 258 13.43 -11.76 -21.86
N HIS A 259 13.82 -12.94 -22.36
CA HIS A 259 14.13 -13.20 -23.77
C HIS A 259 13.06 -14.04 -24.48
N VAL A 260 11.98 -14.42 -23.78
CA VAL A 260 10.84 -15.09 -24.41
C VAL A 260 10.18 -14.13 -25.40
N THR A 261 10.14 -14.49 -26.68
CA THR A 261 9.64 -13.61 -27.76
C THR A 261 8.22 -13.08 -27.54
N GLN A 262 7.37 -13.85 -26.88
CA GLN A 262 5.98 -13.48 -26.58
C GLN A 262 5.88 -12.41 -25.48
N PHE A 263 6.86 -12.34 -24.59
CA PHE A 263 6.87 -11.48 -23.41
C PHE A 263 8.03 -10.47 -23.39
N GLY A 264 8.94 -10.46 -24.36
CA GLY A 264 10.06 -9.51 -24.42
C GLY A 264 9.76 -8.33 -25.37
N PRO A 265 9.06 -7.26 -24.91
CA PRO A 265 8.73 -6.12 -25.78
C PRO A 265 9.94 -5.29 -26.20
N TRP A 266 11.07 -5.40 -25.49
CA TRP A 266 12.27 -4.59 -25.70
C TRP A 266 13.53 -5.47 -25.74
N PRO A 267 13.81 -6.18 -26.84
CA PRO A 267 14.96 -7.09 -26.94
C PRO A 267 16.29 -6.43 -26.58
N GLU A 268 16.53 -5.21 -27.06
CA GLU A 268 17.78 -4.48 -26.82
C GLU A 268 17.96 -4.11 -25.34
N LEU A 269 16.86 -3.84 -24.63
CA LEU A 269 16.89 -3.56 -23.21
C LEU A 269 17.14 -4.83 -22.41
N SER A 270 16.54 -5.96 -22.80
CA SER A 270 16.81 -7.27 -22.20
C SER A 270 18.28 -7.68 -22.37
N ASP A 271 18.85 -7.48 -23.57
CA ASP A 271 20.26 -7.73 -23.85
C ASP A 271 21.16 -6.84 -22.99
N PHE A 272 20.85 -5.54 -22.88
CA PHE A 272 21.60 -4.62 -22.03
C PHE A 272 21.60 -5.03 -20.55
N VAL A 273 20.42 -5.36 -20.01
CA VAL A 273 20.26 -5.77 -18.60
C VAL A 273 20.99 -7.07 -18.30
N THR A 274 21.13 -7.95 -19.31
CA THR A 274 21.76 -9.27 -19.14
C THR A 274 23.18 -9.37 -19.68
N THR A 275 23.73 -8.28 -20.23
CA THR A 275 25.10 -8.23 -20.78
C THR A 275 26.14 -8.69 -19.75
N TRP A 276 25.92 -8.35 -18.47
CA TRP A 276 26.83 -8.73 -17.40
C TRP A 276 26.34 -9.96 -16.63
N GLY A 277 26.83 -11.13 -17.02
CA GLY A 277 26.46 -12.44 -16.43
C GLY A 277 26.51 -12.51 -14.90
N PRO A 278 27.56 -12.02 -14.21
CA PRO A 278 27.57 -11.97 -12.75
C PRO A 278 26.45 -11.12 -12.14
N GLY A 279 26.01 -10.07 -12.84
CA GLY A 279 24.86 -9.25 -12.45
C GLY A 279 23.56 -10.03 -12.51
N VAL A 280 23.38 -10.86 -13.54
CA VAL A 280 22.21 -11.76 -13.68
C VAL A 280 22.18 -12.78 -12.55
N ALA A 281 23.33 -13.40 -12.22
CA ALA A 281 23.45 -14.32 -11.10
C ALA A 281 23.13 -13.65 -9.77
N PHE A 282 23.68 -12.46 -9.53
CA PHE A 282 23.39 -11.68 -8.34
C PHE A 282 21.90 -11.34 -8.22
N ALA A 283 21.28 -10.85 -9.29
CA ALA A 283 19.86 -10.51 -9.30
C ALA A 283 18.96 -11.73 -9.06
N THR A 284 19.31 -12.88 -9.66
CA THR A 284 18.60 -14.15 -9.48
C THR A 284 18.61 -14.60 -8.03
N LEU A 285 19.81 -14.64 -7.42
CA LEU A 285 19.98 -15.06 -6.02
C LEU A 285 19.38 -14.04 -5.05
N LEU A 286 19.55 -12.74 -5.29
CA LEU A 286 18.99 -11.67 -4.47
C LEU A 286 17.46 -11.77 -4.42
N THR A 287 16.82 -11.97 -5.56
CA THR A 287 15.36 -12.15 -5.67
C THR A 287 14.90 -13.34 -4.84
N LEU A 288 15.62 -14.47 -4.93
CA LEU A 288 15.31 -15.68 -4.18
C LEU A 288 15.44 -15.47 -2.66
N MET A 289 16.56 -14.88 -2.22
CA MET A 289 16.81 -14.61 -0.81
C MET A 289 15.77 -13.67 -0.20
N VAL A 290 15.39 -12.62 -0.93
CA VAL A 290 14.38 -11.66 -0.47
C VAL A 290 12.99 -12.27 -0.42
N GLN A 291 12.59 -13.08 -1.42
CA GLN A 291 11.27 -13.73 -1.45
C GLN A 291 11.11 -14.73 -0.31
N VAL A 292 12.08 -15.61 -0.09
CA VAL A 292 12.05 -16.61 0.98
C VAL A 292 12.12 -15.97 2.37
N SER A 293 12.93 -14.91 2.51
CA SER A 293 13.10 -14.22 3.79
C SER A 293 12.09 -13.09 4.03
N PHE A 294 11.15 -12.88 3.10
CA PHE A 294 10.29 -11.68 3.08
C PHE A 294 9.63 -11.36 4.43
N PRO A 295 8.88 -12.27 5.08
CA PRO A 295 8.23 -11.96 6.36
C PRO A 295 9.23 -11.62 7.48
N LEU A 296 10.43 -12.24 7.49
CA LEU A 296 11.48 -11.93 8.45
C LEU A 296 12.09 -10.55 8.19
N LEU A 297 12.29 -10.20 6.91
CA LEU A 297 12.81 -8.89 6.51
C LEU A 297 11.85 -7.76 6.90
N LEU A 298 10.53 -8.00 6.96
CA LEU A 298 9.55 -6.99 7.37
C LEU A 298 9.65 -6.59 8.86
N MET A 299 10.27 -7.43 9.72
CA MET A 299 10.28 -7.23 11.17
C MET A 299 11.13 -6.02 11.62
N ARG A 300 12.20 -5.69 10.89
CA ARG A 300 13.05 -4.53 11.19
C ARG A 300 12.86 -3.43 10.16
N ARG A 301 12.93 -2.16 10.61
CA ARG A 301 12.70 -1.00 9.73
C ARG A 301 13.62 -0.96 8.52
N GLY A 302 14.92 -1.21 8.71
CA GLY A 302 15.92 -1.16 7.63
C GLY A 302 15.71 -2.26 6.59
N THR A 303 15.63 -3.51 7.06
CA THR A 303 15.42 -4.69 6.19
C THR A 303 14.08 -4.64 5.47
N ARG A 304 13.04 -4.07 6.09
CA ARG A 304 11.74 -3.85 5.44
C ARG A 304 11.86 -2.90 4.25
N ILE A 305 12.56 -1.77 4.42
CA ILE A 305 12.74 -0.81 3.32
C ILE A 305 13.54 -1.47 2.20
N PHE A 306 14.62 -2.17 2.54
CA PHE A 306 15.40 -2.94 1.58
C PHE A 306 14.54 -3.95 0.81
N ALA A 307 13.77 -4.79 1.50
CA ALA A 307 12.90 -5.77 0.88
C ALA A 307 11.87 -5.13 -0.06
N LEU A 308 11.23 -4.03 0.36
CA LEU A 308 10.24 -3.33 -0.46
C LEU A 308 10.85 -2.66 -1.69
N ILE A 309 12.08 -2.13 -1.61
CA ILE A 309 12.79 -1.58 -2.77
C ILE A 309 13.12 -2.71 -3.75
N VAL A 310 13.68 -3.83 -3.27
CA VAL A 310 14.03 -4.96 -4.12
C VAL A 310 12.78 -5.55 -4.79
N MET A 311 11.69 -5.77 -4.04
CA MET A 311 10.44 -6.29 -4.60
C MET A 311 9.78 -5.31 -5.57
N LEU A 312 9.78 -4.01 -5.27
CA LEU A 312 9.29 -2.99 -6.20
C LEU A 312 10.10 -2.99 -7.50
N SER A 313 11.43 -3.01 -7.43
CA SER A 313 12.31 -3.08 -8.60
C SER A 313 12.08 -4.36 -9.40
N PHE A 314 11.90 -5.49 -8.72
CA PHE A 314 11.59 -6.78 -9.35
C PHE A 314 10.27 -6.72 -10.13
N HIS A 315 9.20 -6.19 -9.53
CA HIS A 315 7.91 -6.05 -10.20
C HIS A 315 7.94 -5.03 -11.35
N ILE A 316 8.69 -3.94 -11.21
CA ILE A 316 8.93 -3.00 -12.32
C ILE A 316 9.70 -3.69 -13.45
N GLY A 317 10.69 -4.51 -13.13
CA GLY A 317 11.42 -5.33 -14.10
C GLY A 317 10.48 -6.23 -14.90
N ILE A 318 9.58 -6.96 -14.23
CA ILE A 318 8.56 -7.77 -14.90
C ILE A 318 7.62 -6.90 -15.75
N ALA A 319 7.19 -5.74 -15.24
CA ALA A 319 6.27 -4.87 -15.97
C ALA A 319 6.85 -4.40 -17.31
N VAL A 320 8.13 -4.03 -17.31
CA VAL A 320 8.81 -3.42 -18.45
C VAL A 320 9.45 -4.47 -19.35
N LEU A 321 10.26 -5.37 -18.79
CA LEU A 321 11.05 -6.35 -19.55
C LEU A 321 10.25 -7.59 -19.96
N MET A 322 9.20 -7.93 -19.22
CA MET A 322 8.32 -9.06 -19.55
C MET A 322 6.96 -8.64 -20.13
N GLY A 323 6.72 -7.34 -20.34
CA GLY A 323 5.47 -6.86 -20.91
C GLY A 323 4.21 -7.21 -20.09
N LEU A 324 4.37 -7.41 -18.78
CA LEU A 324 3.29 -7.80 -17.85
C LEU A 324 2.94 -6.66 -16.85
N PRO A 325 2.51 -5.47 -17.33
CA PRO A 325 2.32 -4.31 -16.46
C PRO A 325 1.17 -4.48 -15.48
N TRP A 326 0.08 -5.14 -15.89
CA TRP A 326 -1.11 -5.32 -15.05
C TRP A 326 -0.84 -6.32 -13.91
N PHE A 327 -0.16 -7.42 -14.21
CA PHE A 327 0.33 -8.37 -13.22
C PHE A 327 1.19 -7.67 -12.15
N SER A 328 2.22 -6.95 -12.59
CA SER A 328 3.13 -6.25 -11.69
C SER A 328 2.43 -5.16 -10.87
N LEU A 329 1.48 -4.45 -11.47
CA LEU A 329 0.72 -3.41 -10.77
C LEU A 329 -0.12 -4.00 -9.62
N ALA A 330 -0.70 -5.19 -9.80
CA ALA A 330 -1.43 -5.89 -8.75
C ALA A 330 -0.51 -6.31 -7.59
N MET A 331 0.70 -6.83 -7.90
CA MET A 331 1.70 -7.17 -6.88
C MET A 331 2.18 -5.93 -6.11
N ILE A 332 2.47 -4.82 -6.81
CA ILE A 332 2.84 -3.54 -6.17
C ILE A 332 1.68 -3.01 -5.32
N ALA A 333 0.44 -3.21 -5.75
CA ALA A 333 -0.75 -2.77 -5.02
C ALA A 333 -0.87 -3.44 -3.66
N ILE A 334 -0.65 -4.75 -3.56
CA ILE A 334 -0.74 -5.47 -2.28
C ILE A 334 0.47 -5.21 -1.39
N ASP A 335 1.66 -4.98 -1.95
CA ASP A 335 2.86 -4.64 -1.18
C ASP A 335 2.74 -3.27 -0.48
N ALA A 336 1.87 -2.40 -0.99
CA ALA A 336 1.63 -1.08 -0.46
C ALA A 336 1.21 -1.08 1.03
N ILE A 337 0.65 -2.18 1.54
CA ILE A 337 0.25 -2.32 2.95
C ILE A 337 1.45 -2.38 3.92
N PHE A 338 2.63 -2.76 3.43
CA PHE A 338 3.85 -2.85 4.24
C PHE A 338 4.59 -1.51 4.37
N ILE A 339 4.24 -0.52 3.54
CA ILE A 339 4.77 0.84 3.65
C ILE A 339 4.09 1.54 4.84
N ARG A 340 4.88 2.24 5.65
CA ARG A 340 4.39 2.92 6.84
C ARG A 340 3.47 4.08 6.47
N ASP A 341 2.36 4.23 7.21
CA ASP A 341 1.47 5.40 7.13
C ASP A 341 2.22 6.74 7.30
N ALA A 342 3.31 6.78 8.08
CA ALA A 342 4.17 7.96 8.21
C ALA A 342 4.80 8.37 6.88
N THR A 343 5.34 7.41 6.12
CA THR A 343 5.97 7.63 4.82
C THR A 343 4.98 8.20 3.81
N TYR A 344 3.74 7.68 3.77
CA TYR A 344 2.69 8.22 2.91
C TYR A 344 2.28 9.65 3.27
N ARG A 345 2.22 9.97 4.58
CA ARG A 345 1.92 11.34 5.04
C ARG A 345 3.04 12.33 4.70
N GLU A 346 4.29 11.92 4.85
CA GLU A 346 5.45 12.74 4.48
C GLU A 346 5.47 13.02 2.98
N LEU A 347 5.27 12.00 2.15
CA LEU A 347 5.19 12.12 0.68
C LEU A 347 4.04 13.05 0.25
N SER A 348 2.83 12.82 0.75
CA SER A 348 1.68 13.65 0.41
C SER A 348 1.81 15.10 0.90
N GLY A 349 2.37 15.32 2.09
CA GLY A 349 2.66 16.65 2.61
C GLY A 349 3.73 17.39 1.81
N GLY A 350 4.78 16.67 1.38
CA GLY A 350 5.84 17.18 0.52
C GLY A 350 5.30 17.61 -0.86
N LEU A 351 4.53 16.73 -1.51
CA LEU A 351 3.88 17.01 -2.79
C LEU A 351 2.92 18.20 -2.70
N ALA A 352 2.10 18.27 -1.65
CA ALA A 352 1.19 19.41 -1.45
C ALA A 352 1.94 20.73 -1.26
N LYS A 353 3.09 20.73 -0.54
CA LYS A 353 3.94 21.91 -0.39
C LYS A 353 4.60 22.29 -1.73
N ALA A 354 5.15 21.34 -2.47
CA ALA A 354 5.76 21.57 -3.77
C ALA A 354 4.73 22.14 -4.77
N TRP A 355 3.52 21.58 -4.81
CA TRP A 355 2.42 22.06 -5.65
C TRP A 355 1.95 23.47 -5.27
N LYS A 356 1.89 23.79 -3.97
CA LYS A 356 1.58 25.16 -3.52
C LYS A 356 2.68 26.15 -3.92
N ARG A 357 3.95 25.73 -3.86
CA ARG A 357 5.09 26.55 -4.31
C ARG A 357 5.08 26.80 -5.80
N SER A 358 4.73 25.80 -6.63
CA SER A 358 4.64 25.98 -8.09
C SER A 358 3.45 26.85 -8.52
N ARG A 359 2.37 26.88 -7.73
CA ARG A 359 1.21 27.76 -7.97
C ARG A 359 1.34 29.15 -7.36
N ALA A 360 2.27 29.36 -6.44
CA ALA A 360 2.60 30.69 -5.97
C ALA A 360 3.37 31.39 -7.09
N THR A 361 2.68 32.29 -7.82
CA THR A 361 3.34 33.21 -8.75
C THR A 361 4.46 33.91 -8.00
N PRO A 362 5.70 33.96 -8.52
CA PRO A 362 6.71 34.82 -7.93
C PRO A 362 6.17 36.24 -8.00
N VAL A 363 5.83 36.81 -6.85
CA VAL A 363 5.54 38.25 -6.76
C VAL A 363 6.85 38.93 -7.15
N ALA A 364 6.94 39.37 -8.41
CA ALA A 364 7.98 40.27 -8.86
C ALA A 364 7.84 41.54 -8.03
N GLY A 365 8.72 41.71 -7.04
CA GLY A 365 8.69 42.88 -6.14
C GLY A 365 9.03 42.59 -4.69
N SER A 366 10.10 41.85 -4.40
CA SER A 366 10.77 41.95 -3.09
C SER A 366 12.28 41.78 -3.23
N THR A 367 12.85 42.46 -4.23
CA THR A 367 14.27 42.80 -4.31
C THR A 367 14.43 44.30 -4.08
N ALA A 368 13.99 44.79 -2.90
CA ALA A 368 14.29 46.15 -2.46
C ALA A 368 14.23 46.26 -0.92
N LYS A 369 15.14 45.58 -0.23
CA LYS A 369 15.69 46.03 1.08
C LYS A 369 16.79 45.10 1.57
N ARG A 370 17.94 45.13 0.89
CA ARG A 370 19.21 44.79 1.53
C ARG A 370 20.35 45.49 0.81
N THR A 371 20.59 46.74 1.21
CA THR A 371 21.90 47.44 1.34
C THR A 371 21.72 48.96 1.28
N ALA A 372 21.02 49.55 2.24
CA ALA A 372 21.29 50.95 2.62
C ALA A 372 22.32 50.91 3.75
N LYS A 373 23.57 51.15 3.39
CA LYS A 373 24.72 51.34 4.27
C LYS A 373 24.44 52.53 5.21
N PRO A 374 24.54 52.41 6.55
CA PRO A 374 24.48 53.57 7.41
C PRO A 374 25.72 54.45 7.16
N ALA A 375 25.51 55.73 6.88
CA ALA A 375 26.56 56.72 6.76
C ALA A 375 27.39 56.80 8.06
N ALA A 376 28.71 56.87 7.91
CA ALA A 376 29.66 57.01 8.99
C ALA A 376 29.46 58.34 9.74
N LYS A 377 29.38 58.28 11.08
CA LYS A 377 29.49 59.45 11.95
C LYS A 377 30.95 59.94 11.98
N PRO A 378 31.20 61.27 12.03
CA PRO A 378 32.55 61.81 12.13
C PRO A 378 33.10 61.65 13.56
N ALA A 379 34.41 61.43 13.65
CA ALA A 379 35.16 61.19 14.88
C ALA A 379 35.19 62.41 15.81
N ALA A 380 34.96 62.19 17.10
CA ALA A 380 35.17 63.17 18.16
C ALA A 380 36.46 62.83 18.93
N LYS A 381 37.31 63.85 19.16
CA LYS A 381 38.57 63.79 19.91
C LYS A 381 38.32 63.54 21.42
N PRO A 382 39.30 62.96 22.16
CA PRO A 382 39.16 62.64 23.57
C PRO A 382 39.69 63.77 24.46
N VAL A 383 38.92 64.19 25.49
CA VAL A 383 39.43 64.91 26.67
C VAL A 383 38.53 64.63 27.89
N GLU A 384 39.19 64.16 28.95
CA GLU A 384 38.99 64.19 30.41
C GLU A 384 37.62 63.99 31.10
N GLU A 385 37.73 63.17 32.15
CA GLU A 385 36.75 62.71 33.13
C GLU A 385 36.26 63.84 34.07
N PRO A 386 34.97 63.85 34.44
CA PRO A 386 34.54 64.58 35.62
C PRO A 386 34.00 63.65 36.72
N ALA A 387 34.37 64.00 37.95
CA ALA A 387 33.92 63.41 39.20
C ALA A 387 32.44 63.70 39.52
N GLU A 388 31.87 62.80 40.32
CA GLU A 388 30.75 62.92 41.27
C GLU A 388 29.39 63.55 40.84
N VAL A 389 28.38 62.68 40.91
CA VAL A 389 26.94 62.96 41.14
C VAL A 389 26.84 63.58 42.56
N PRO A 390 25.90 64.49 42.94
CA PRO A 390 24.46 64.26 42.74
C PRO A 390 23.51 65.48 42.70
N VAL A 391 22.21 65.15 42.57
CA VAL A 391 21.05 65.78 43.28
C VAL A 391 20.06 66.67 42.46
N LEU A 392 18.84 66.12 42.40
CA LEU A 392 17.48 66.70 42.53
C LEU A 392 16.71 67.39 41.39
N ALA A 393 15.42 67.03 41.47
CA ALA A 393 14.21 67.84 41.28
C ALA A 393 13.82 68.17 39.84
N GLN A 394 12.82 67.46 39.30
CA GLN A 394 11.38 67.74 39.46
C GLN A 394 10.93 68.97 38.69
N SER A 395 10.02 68.75 37.73
CA SER A 395 8.65 69.27 37.74
C SER A 395 8.16 69.81 36.40
N SER A 396 6.96 69.31 36.02
CA SER A 396 5.87 69.95 35.25
C SER A 396 6.16 70.39 33.80
N ALA A 397 5.65 69.71 32.76
CA ALA A 397 4.25 69.55 32.29
C ALA A 397 3.68 70.85 31.66
N PRO A 398 2.70 70.80 30.74
CA PRO A 398 1.93 69.64 30.22
C PRO A 398 2.34 69.11 28.85
#